data_AF-A0A0F0GRF8-F1
#
_entry.id   AF-A0A0F0GRF8-F1
#
_cell.length_a   1.000
_cell.length_b   1.000
_cell.length_c   1.000
_cell.angle_alpha   90.00
_cell.angle_beta   90.00
_cell.angle_gamma   90.00
#
_symmetry.space_group_name_H-M   'P 1'
#
loop_
_entity.id
_entity.type
_entity.pdbx_description
1 polymer ?
#
loop_
_entity_poly.entity_id
_entity_poly.type
_entity_poly.pdbx_seq_one_letter_code
_entity_poly.pdbx_strand_id
1 'polypeptide(L)'
;TVGATTSADAKAGYSNYGASLDIFAPGSAITSAWSTGDTMTNTINGTSMATPHVAGAAAVFLSQNPSSTPAQVATALIGSATPDKVTGAGTGSPNRLLHVTALGPVPPGKRFENTADRAINDNATAESSVAVSGVIGNAPTTLKVPVDIKHTYIGDLRVDLVAPDGTVYTLHNRSGGSADNIIRTFTVNASSEAAPNGTWKLRVNDNATGDTGKIDSWALQF
;
A
#
# COMPACT_ATOMS: atom_id res chain seq x y z
N THR A 1 13.57 11.45 7.89
CA THR A 1 14.92 11.06 8.29
C THR A 1 15.05 9.55 8.35
N VAL A 2 16.14 9.00 7.79
CA VAL A 2 16.32 7.54 7.64
C VAL A 2 17.53 7.07 8.44
N GLY A 3 17.34 6.07 9.30
CA GLY A 3 18.41 5.32 9.95
C GLY A 3 18.84 4.10 9.13
N ALA A 4 20.04 3.58 9.38
CA ALA A 4 20.57 2.41 8.68
C ALA A 4 20.52 1.13 9.53
N THR A 5 20.17 0.01 8.91
CA THR A 5 20.30 -1.33 9.49
C THR A 5 21.39 -2.17 8.81
N THR A 6 21.77 -3.26 9.47
CA THR A 6 22.49 -4.38 8.89
C THR A 6 21.51 -5.41 8.31
N SER A 7 22.03 -6.43 7.64
CA SER A 7 21.24 -7.58 7.16
C SER A 7 20.62 -8.43 8.28
N ALA A 8 21.00 -8.22 9.54
CA ALA A 8 20.42 -8.89 10.71
C ALA A 8 19.28 -8.07 11.34
N ASP A 9 18.75 -7.07 10.64
CA ASP A 9 17.77 -6.10 11.16
C ASP A 9 18.22 -5.41 12.46
N ALA A 10 19.53 -5.28 12.68
CA ALA A 10 20.08 -4.49 13.78
C ALA A 10 20.41 -3.08 13.30
N LYS A 11 20.27 -2.07 14.17
CA LYS A 11 20.75 -0.72 13.85
C LYS A 11 22.25 -0.79 13.53
N ALA A 12 22.66 -0.23 12.40
CA ALA A 12 24.07 -0.17 12.06
C ALA A 12 24.85 0.66 13.10
N GLY A 13 26.06 0.24 13.45
CA GLY A 13 26.87 0.88 14.48
C GLY A 13 27.13 2.38 14.21
N TYR A 14 27.29 2.73 12.94
CA TYR A 14 27.51 4.11 12.47
C TYR A 14 26.23 4.95 12.33
N SER A 15 25.03 4.34 12.43
CA SER A 15 23.78 5.08 12.26
C SER A 15 23.47 5.91 13.50
N ASN A 16 23.13 7.18 13.28
CA ASN A 16 22.50 8.03 14.30
C ASN A 16 21.14 7.46 14.73
N TYR A 17 20.67 7.93 15.88
CA TYR A 17 19.43 7.52 16.54
C TYR A 17 18.81 8.72 17.28
N GLY A 18 17.53 8.60 17.66
CA GLY A 18 16.79 9.63 18.39
C GLY A 18 15.43 9.95 17.76
N ALA A 19 14.67 10.81 18.43
CA ALA A 19 13.28 11.12 18.09
C ALA A 19 13.07 11.75 16.71
N SER A 20 14.13 12.29 16.10
CA SER A 20 14.08 12.86 14.74
C SER A 20 14.18 11.82 13.62
N LEU A 21 14.44 10.55 13.93
CA LEU A 21 14.33 9.46 12.95
C LEU A 21 12.85 9.18 12.67
N ASP A 22 12.51 8.84 11.43
CA ASP A 22 11.14 8.43 11.07
C ASP A 22 11.05 6.91 10.84
N ILE A 23 12.10 6.35 10.22
CA ILE A 23 12.16 4.97 9.74
C ILE A 23 13.62 4.50 9.59
N PHE A 24 13.82 3.19 9.65
CA PHE A 24 15.08 2.53 9.33
C PHE A 24 14.99 1.78 7.99
N ALA A 25 16.10 1.69 7.27
CA ALA A 25 16.22 0.90 6.05
C ALA A 25 17.63 0.26 5.91
N PRO A 26 17.82 -0.75 5.04
CA PRO A 26 19.10 -1.39 4.83
C PRO A 26 20.18 -0.40 4.39
N GLY A 27 21.27 -0.28 5.16
CA GLY A 27 22.37 0.64 4.85
C GLY A 27 23.76 0.03 4.94
N SER A 28 23.90 -1.21 5.44
CA SER A 28 25.19 -1.88 5.59
C SER A 28 25.38 -2.96 4.53
N ALA A 29 26.58 -3.05 3.97
CA ALA A 29 26.98 -3.98 2.93
C ALA A 29 26.03 -3.92 1.71
N ILE A 30 25.67 -2.71 1.28
CA ILE A 30 24.80 -2.50 0.13
C ILE A 30 25.64 -2.47 -1.14
N THR A 31 25.44 -3.45 -2.01
CA THR A 31 26.01 -3.48 -3.35
C THR A 31 25.15 -2.65 -4.29
N SER A 32 25.74 -1.70 -4.99
CA SER A 32 25.06 -0.88 -5.99
C SER A 32 25.96 -0.60 -7.20
N ALA A 33 25.37 -0.05 -8.26
CA ALA A 33 26.11 0.46 -9.41
C ALA A 33 27.11 1.55 -8.99
N TRP A 34 28.21 1.66 -9.73
CA TRP A 34 29.29 2.58 -9.41
C TRP A 34 29.73 3.40 -10.62
N SER A 35 30.06 4.68 -10.40
CA SER A 35 30.26 5.65 -11.47
C SER A 35 31.54 5.48 -12.29
N THR A 36 32.35 4.45 -12.02
CA THR A 36 33.61 4.20 -12.73
C THR A 36 33.45 3.36 -14.00
N GLY A 37 32.22 2.93 -14.34
CA GLY A 37 31.92 2.26 -15.61
C GLY A 37 30.54 1.59 -15.62
N ASP A 38 30.04 1.27 -16.81
CA ASP A 38 28.66 0.81 -17.02
C ASP A 38 28.31 -0.54 -16.38
N THR A 39 29.31 -1.36 -16.08
CA THR A 39 29.15 -2.67 -15.42
C THR A 39 29.71 -2.69 -13.99
N MET A 40 30.17 -1.55 -13.49
CA MET A 40 30.86 -1.49 -12.21
C MET A 40 29.87 -1.46 -11.06
N THR A 41 30.22 -2.19 -10.01
CA THR A 41 29.49 -2.19 -8.74
C THR A 41 30.44 -1.91 -7.59
N ASN A 42 29.88 -1.45 -6.48
CA ASN A 42 30.62 -1.24 -5.24
C ASN A 42 29.72 -1.60 -4.05
N THR A 43 30.30 -2.19 -3.01
CA THR A 43 29.60 -2.56 -1.78
C THR A 43 30.04 -1.64 -0.66
N ILE A 44 29.14 -0.75 -0.23
CA ILE A 44 29.45 0.27 0.77
C ILE A 44 28.40 0.34 1.87
N ASN A 45 28.75 1.10 2.91
CA ASN A 45 27.94 1.31 4.10
C ASN A 45 27.49 2.78 4.18
N GLY A 46 26.36 3.02 4.83
CA GLY A 46 25.97 4.36 5.25
C GLY A 46 24.46 4.55 5.33
N THR A 47 24.03 5.57 6.07
CA THR A 47 22.67 6.10 5.95
C THR A 47 22.41 6.67 4.54
N SER A 48 23.47 7.06 3.83
CA SER A 48 23.43 7.36 2.39
C SER A 48 22.99 6.17 1.54
N MET A 49 23.18 4.93 2.00
CA MET A 49 22.73 3.71 1.32
C MET A 49 21.35 3.27 1.81
N ALA A 50 20.97 3.63 3.04
CA ALA A 50 19.60 3.45 3.54
C ALA A 50 18.59 4.40 2.87
N THR A 51 18.97 5.66 2.66
CA THR A 51 18.14 6.69 2.01
C THR A 51 17.55 6.26 0.65
N PRO A 52 18.33 5.73 -0.32
CA PRO A 52 17.80 5.34 -1.63
C PRO A 52 16.82 4.16 -1.55
N HIS A 53 16.87 3.30 -0.52
CA HIS A 53 15.83 2.29 -0.32
C HIS A 53 14.49 2.94 0.03
N VAL A 54 14.47 3.94 0.91
CA VAL A 54 13.25 4.69 1.25
C VAL A 54 12.78 5.53 0.07
N ALA A 55 13.69 6.14 -0.70
CA ALA A 55 13.33 6.85 -1.93
C ALA A 55 12.72 5.91 -2.99
N GLY A 56 13.26 4.70 -3.15
CA GLY A 56 12.69 3.67 -4.00
C GLY A 56 11.29 3.24 -3.53
N ALA A 57 11.10 3.05 -2.23
CA ALA A 57 9.78 2.76 -1.66
C ALA A 57 8.78 3.90 -1.88
N ALA A 58 9.22 5.16 -1.75
CA ALA A 58 8.42 6.34 -2.07
C ALA A 58 8.03 6.34 -3.56
N ALA A 59 8.94 5.99 -4.45
CA ALA A 59 8.66 5.88 -5.88
C ALA A 59 7.65 4.75 -6.17
N VAL A 60 7.76 3.59 -5.50
CA VAL A 60 6.76 2.52 -5.58
C VAL A 60 5.38 3.02 -5.13
N PHE A 61 5.30 3.72 -4.00
CA PHE A 61 4.04 4.27 -3.52
C PHE A 61 3.46 5.35 -4.45
N LEU A 62 4.29 6.27 -4.95
CA LEU A 62 3.87 7.35 -5.87
C LEU A 62 3.48 6.81 -7.25
N SER A 63 4.06 5.68 -7.69
CA SER A 63 3.62 5.03 -8.93
C SER A 63 2.15 4.60 -8.86
N GLN A 64 1.68 4.31 -7.64
CA GLN A 64 0.30 3.96 -7.36
C GLN A 64 -0.53 5.22 -7.02
N ASN A 65 0.04 6.17 -6.29
CA ASN A 65 -0.69 7.34 -5.79
C ASN A 65 -0.06 8.63 -6.32
N PRO A 66 -0.11 8.92 -7.64
CA PRO A 66 0.72 9.96 -8.27
C PRO A 66 0.40 11.39 -7.83
N SER A 67 -0.79 11.61 -7.26
CA SER A 67 -1.21 12.89 -6.70
C SER A 67 -0.87 13.04 -5.22
N SER A 68 -0.32 12.01 -4.58
CA SER A 68 0.02 12.06 -3.15
C SER A 68 1.07 13.12 -2.87
N THR A 69 0.75 13.97 -1.89
CA THR A 69 1.69 14.95 -1.36
C THR A 69 2.85 14.26 -0.63
N PRO A 70 4.00 14.93 -0.45
CA PRO A 70 5.11 14.37 0.32
C PRO A 70 4.73 13.91 1.74
N ALA A 71 3.78 14.60 2.38
CA ALA A 71 3.26 14.22 3.70
C ALA A 71 2.47 12.90 3.65
N GLN A 72 1.61 12.71 2.64
CA GLN A 72 0.87 11.46 2.45
C GLN A 72 1.81 10.28 2.14
N VAL A 73 2.85 10.52 1.34
CA VAL A 73 3.88 9.50 1.07
C VAL A 73 4.61 9.11 2.36
N ALA A 74 5.00 10.08 3.18
CA ALA A 74 5.66 9.81 4.46
C ALA A 74 4.75 9.02 5.41
N THR A 75 3.48 9.41 5.56
CA THR A 75 2.50 8.70 6.37
C THR A 75 2.31 7.26 5.90
N ALA A 76 2.19 7.04 4.59
CA ALA A 76 2.01 5.70 4.02
C ALA A 76 3.24 4.80 4.25
N LEU A 77 4.45 5.31 4.04
CA LEU A 77 5.69 4.58 4.28
C LEU A 77 5.87 4.22 5.76
N ILE A 78 5.57 5.16 6.66
CA ILE A 78 5.66 4.94 8.12
C ILE A 78 4.59 3.94 8.58
N GLY A 79 3.35 4.06 8.08
CA GLY A 79 2.24 3.16 8.42
C GLY A 79 2.41 1.74 7.87
N SER A 80 3.17 1.58 6.78
CA SER A 80 3.46 0.28 6.17
C SER A 80 4.71 -0.40 6.72
N ALA A 81 5.54 0.34 7.48
CA ALA A 81 6.77 -0.17 8.06
C ALA A 81 6.49 -1.29 9.07
N THR A 82 7.40 -2.26 9.17
CA THR A 82 7.32 -3.30 10.20
C THR A 82 7.70 -2.70 11.56
N PRO A 83 6.78 -2.62 12.53
CA PRO A 83 7.09 -2.07 13.85
C PRO A 83 7.97 -3.04 14.64
N ASP A 84 8.73 -2.48 15.59
CA ASP A 84 9.51 -3.19 16.61
C ASP A 84 10.51 -4.21 16.08
N LYS A 85 10.94 -4.05 14.82
CA LYS A 85 11.78 -5.01 14.13
C LYS A 85 13.29 -4.76 14.32
N VAL A 86 13.69 -3.52 14.52
CA VAL A 86 15.10 -3.13 14.57
C VAL A 86 15.70 -3.42 15.95
N THR A 87 16.65 -4.34 15.99
CA THR A 87 17.40 -4.62 17.23
C THR A 87 18.34 -3.47 17.54
N GLY A 88 18.29 -2.95 18.78
CA GLY A 88 19.15 -1.85 19.21
C GLY A 88 18.90 -0.53 18.47
N ALA A 89 17.64 -0.19 18.18
CA ALA A 89 17.23 1.03 17.48
C ALA A 89 17.74 2.35 18.10
N GLY A 90 18.22 2.30 19.36
CA GLY A 90 18.74 3.43 20.10
C GLY A 90 17.63 4.21 20.80
N THR A 91 17.96 4.81 21.95
CA THR A 91 17.00 5.48 22.82
C THR A 91 16.26 6.60 22.07
N GLY A 92 14.93 6.57 22.14
CA GLY A 92 14.06 7.59 21.54
C GLY A 92 13.82 7.46 20.04
N SER A 93 14.46 6.52 19.32
CA SER A 93 14.14 6.26 17.92
C SER A 93 12.80 5.53 17.78
N PRO A 94 11.94 5.88 16.80
CA PRO A 94 10.82 5.02 16.44
C PRO A 94 11.35 3.73 15.81
N ASN A 95 10.95 2.58 16.37
CA ASN A 95 11.38 1.28 15.90
C ASN A 95 10.52 0.82 14.71
N ARG A 96 10.88 1.28 13.51
CA ARG A 96 10.13 1.02 12.26
C ARG A 96 11.09 0.63 11.16
N LEU A 97 10.97 -0.58 10.63
CA LEU A 97 11.78 -1.04 9.49
C LEU A 97 10.99 -0.91 8.19
N LEU A 98 11.58 -0.28 7.17
CA LEU A 98 10.98 -0.12 5.85
C LEU A 98 10.47 -1.45 5.29
N HIS A 99 9.22 -1.46 4.84
CA HIS A 99 8.59 -2.64 4.23
C HIS A 99 7.76 -2.23 3.02
N VAL A 100 8.08 -2.81 1.86
CA VAL A 100 7.46 -2.45 0.57
C VAL A 100 6.36 -3.42 0.14
N THR A 101 6.28 -4.63 0.69
CA THR A 101 5.26 -5.62 0.30
C THR A 101 3.85 -5.16 0.68
N ALA A 102 3.72 -4.45 1.81
CA ALA A 102 2.48 -3.79 2.22
C ALA A 102 2.07 -2.63 1.29
N LEU A 103 3.01 -2.08 0.50
CA LEU A 103 2.75 -1.09 -0.55
C LEU A 103 2.34 -1.75 -1.88
N GLY A 104 2.39 -3.08 -1.99
CA GLY A 104 2.04 -3.88 -3.17
C GLY A 104 3.07 -3.81 -4.32
N PRO A 105 3.28 -4.89 -5.10
CA PRO A 105 4.00 -4.80 -6.37
C PRO A 105 3.23 -3.91 -7.34
N VAL A 106 3.92 -3.01 -8.08
CA VAL A 106 3.32 -2.16 -9.11
C VAL A 106 2.71 -3.05 -10.19
N PRO A 107 1.37 -3.13 -10.31
CA PRO A 107 0.78 -3.80 -11.45
C PRO A 107 0.83 -2.82 -12.63
N PRO A 108 1.34 -3.22 -13.81
CA PRO A 108 1.46 -2.31 -14.95
C PRO A 108 0.08 -1.79 -15.40
N GLY A 109 0.07 -0.57 -15.94
CA GLY A 109 -1.07 0.01 -16.68
C GLY A 109 -1.72 1.24 -16.01
N LYS A 110 -2.98 1.56 -16.33
CA LYS A 110 -3.62 2.80 -15.87
C LYS A 110 -4.26 2.63 -14.49
N ARG A 111 -3.95 3.55 -13.58
CA ARG A 111 -4.50 3.55 -12.22
C ARG A 111 -5.51 4.67 -11.99
N PHE A 112 -6.60 4.33 -11.30
CA PHE A 112 -7.64 5.25 -10.84
C PHE A 112 -7.93 4.93 -9.38
N GLU A 113 -7.93 5.93 -8.51
CA GLU A 113 -8.03 5.70 -7.07
C GLU A 113 -8.95 6.68 -6.36
N ASN A 114 -9.44 6.26 -5.21
CA ASN A 114 -10.15 7.10 -4.26
C ASN A 114 -9.53 6.89 -2.87
N THR A 115 -8.95 7.96 -2.33
CA THR A 115 -8.31 8.02 -1.02
C THR A 115 -9.13 8.79 0.01
N ALA A 116 -10.38 9.15 -0.32
CA ALA A 116 -11.28 9.81 0.60
C ALA A 116 -11.96 8.77 1.51
N ASP A 117 -11.84 9.00 2.81
CA ASP A 117 -12.48 8.19 3.84
C ASP A 117 -13.98 8.07 3.60
N ARG A 118 -14.48 6.83 3.61
CA ARG A 118 -15.91 6.53 3.59
C ARG A 118 -16.28 5.61 4.75
N ALA A 119 -17.07 6.13 5.68
CA ALA A 119 -17.55 5.40 6.85
C ALA A 119 -18.34 4.14 6.44
N ILE A 120 -18.07 3.06 7.18
CA ILE A 120 -18.79 1.78 7.18
C ILE A 120 -19.47 1.69 8.55
N ASN A 121 -20.80 1.76 8.56
CA ASN A 121 -21.61 1.64 9.77
C ASN A 121 -22.23 0.23 9.83
N ASP A 122 -22.52 -0.25 11.04
CA ASP A 122 -23.23 -1.50 11.30
C ASP A 122 -24.48 -1.64 10.44
N ASN A 123 -24.67 -2.84 9.87
CA ASN A 123 -25.84 -3.20 9.06
C ASN A 123 -26.16 -2.21 7.93
N ALA A 124 -25.16 -1.50 7.42
CA ALA A 124 -25.31 -0.49 6.38
C ALA A 124 -24.42 -0.78 5.17
N THR A 125 -24.78 -0.14 4.05
CA THR A 125 -23.98 -0.15 2.82
C THR A 125 -23.20 1.15 2.69
N ALA A 126 -21.89 1.03 2.55
CA ALA A 126 -21.00 2.10 2.15
C ALA A 126 -20.64 1.93 0.66
N GLU A 127 -20.70 3.00 -0.12
CA GLU A 127 -20.21 3.01 -1.50
C GLU A 127 -19.17 4.12 -1.68
N SER A 128 -17.99 3.78 -2.18
CA SER A 128 -16.97 4.74 -2.62
C SER A 128 -16.78 4.61 -4.13
N SER A 129 -16.69 5.72 -4.86
CA SER A 129 -16.65 5.73 -6.33
C SER A 129 -15.32 6.19 -6.91
N VAL A 130 -14.92 5.64 -8.04
CA VAL A 130 -13.77 6.08 -8.85
C VAL A 130 -14.21 6.33 -10.28
N ALA A 131 -13.77 7.43 -10.87
CA ALA A 131 -14.00 7.71 -12.29
C ALA A 131 -12.83 7.16 -13.12
N VAL A 132 -13.14 6.23 -14.03
CA VAL A 132 -12.18 5.63 -14.96
C VAL A 132 -12.33 6.29 -16.33
N SER A 133 -11.22 6.71 -16.94
CA SER A 133 -11.22 7.33 -18.26
C SER A 133 -9.98 6.99 -19.07
N GLY A 134 -10.12 6.99 -20.40
CA GLY A 134 -9.02 6.74 -21.34
C GLY A 134 -8.53 5.28 -21.39
N VAL A 135 -9.24 4.31 -20.81
CA VAL A 135 -8.96 2.88 -21.04
C VAL A 135 -9.46 2.53 -22.45
N ILE A 136 -8.61 1.91 -23.26
CA ILE A 136 -8.94 1.54 -24.64
C ILE A 136 -9.31 0.06 -24.67
N GLY A 137 -10.47 -0.27 -25.26
CA GLY A 137 -10.97 -1.65 -25.32
C GLY A 137 -11.62 -2.10 -24.01
N ASN A 138 -11.68 -3.42 -23.81
CA ASN A 138 -12.29 -4.04 -22.63
C ASN A 138 -11.40 -3.91 -21.39
N ALA A 139 -11.97 -4.06 -20.20
CA ALA A 139 -11.16 -4.26 -18.99
C ALA A 139 -10.34 -5.57 -19.08
N PRO A 140 -9.21 -5.68 -18.36
CA PRO A 140 -8.36 -6.86 -18.41
C PRO A 140 -8.96 -8.05 -17.63
N THR A 141 -8.47 -9.25 -17.93
CA THR A 141 -8.75 -10.48 -17.15
C THR A 141 -8.06 -10.49 -15.78
N THR A 142 -7.16 -9.54 -15.55
CA THR A 142 -6.30 -9.45 -14.37
C THR A 142 -6.40 -8.10 -13.67
N LEU A 143 -7.54 -7.41 -13.80
CA LEU A 143 -7.82 -6.10 -13.18
C LEU A 143 -7.46 -6.16 -11.70
N LYS A 144 -6.51 -5.31 -11.28
CA LYS A 144 -6.08 -5.27 -9.88
C LYS A 144 -6.92 -4.27 -9.11
N VAL A 145 -7.36 -4.68 -7.93
CA VAL A 145 -8.18 -3.87 -7.02
C VAL A 145 -7.50 -3.82 -5.65
N PRO A 146 -6.52 -2.93 -5.44
CA PRO A 146 -5.98 -2.63 -4.13
C PRO A 146 -7.06 -2.05 -3.24
N VAL A 147 -7.22 -2.61 -2.04
CA VAL A 147 -8.20 -2.18 -1.05
C VAL A 147 -7.49 -2.02 0.30
N ASP A 148 -7.71 -0.87 0.93
CA ASP A 148 -7.43 -0.61 2.34
C ASP A 148 -8.75 -0.25 3.05
N ILE A 149 -9.28 -1.22 3.78
CA ILE A 149 -10.42 -1.04 4.67
C ILE A 149 -9.94 -1.22 6.10
N LYS A 150 -10.22 -0.23 6.95
CA LYS A 150 -10.02 -0.33 8.40
C LYS A 150 -11.30 -0.86 9.04
N HIS A 151 -11.22 -1.99 9.72
CA HIS A 151 -12.33 -2.63 10.43
C HIS A 151 -11.78 -3.61 11.48
N THR A 152 -12.37 -3.68 12.66
CA THR A 152 -11.94 -4.57 13.76
C THR A 152 -12.47 -6.00 13.62
N TYR A 153 -13.36 -6.25 12.66
CA TYR A 153 -13.90 -7.59 12.41
C TYR A 153 -14.25 -7.79 10.93
N ILE A 154 -13.34 -8.33 10.12
CA ILE A 154 -13.58 -8.44 8.66
C ILE A 154 -14.54 -9.57 8.27
N GLY A 155 -14.87 -10.46 9.20
CA GLY A 155 -15.90 -11.50 9.03
C GLY A 155 -17.32 -10.93 8.85
N ASP A 156 -17.53 -9.65 9.13
CA ASP A 156 -18.83 -9.00 8.98
C ASP A 156 -19.05 -8.42 7.58
N LEU A 157 -17.94 -8.16 6.90
CA LEU A 157 -17.94 -7.40 5.67
C LEU A 157 -18.23 -8.28 4.45
N ARG A 158 -19.07 -7.77 3.56
CA ARG A 158 -19.11 -8.16 2.15
C ARG A 158 -18.60 -7.00 1.30
N VAL A 159 -17.59 -7.25 0.47
CA VAL A 159 -16.95 -6.24 -0.36
C VAL A 159 -17.10 -6.63 -1.82
N ASP A 160 -17.71 -5.75 -2.59
CA ASP A 160 -17.92 -5.89 -4.02
C ASP A 160 -17.27 -4.74 -4.80
N LEU A 161 -16.73 -5.07 -5.96
CA LEU A 161 -16.48 -4.11 -7.02
C LEU A 161 -17.70 -4.06 -7.95
N VAL A 162 -18.22 -2.86 -8.21
CA VAL A 162 -19.34 -2.62 -9.12
C VAL A 162 -18.83 -1.85 -10.34
N ALA A 163 -19.01 -2.44 -11.52
CA ALA A 163 -18.65 -1.85 -12.81
C ALA A 163 -19.65 -0.77 -13.27
N PRO A 164 -19.30 0.06 -14.27
CA PRO A 164 -20.16 1.14 -14.76
C PRO A 164 -21.50 0.64 -15.31
N ASP A 165 -21.55 -0.58 -15.83
CA ASP A 165 -22.76 -1.23 -16.34
C ASP A 165 -23.63 -1.86 -15.23
N GLY A 166 -23.16 -1.84 -13.98
CA GLY A 166 -23.81 -2.44 -12.83
C GLY A 166 -23.38 -3.88 -12.51
N THR A 167 -22.50 -4.49 -13.31
CA THR A 167 -21.93 -5.81 -13.05
C THR A 167 -21.19 -5.83 -11.72
N VAL A 168 -21.37 -6.89 -10.94
CA VAL A 168 -20.85 -7.02 -9.57
C VAL A 168 -19.81 -8.14 -9.49
N TYR A 169 -18.62 -7.81 -8.99
CA TYR A 169 -17.55 -8.75 -8.69
C TYR A 169 -17.31 -8.80 -7.18
N THR A 170 -17.62 -9.93 -6.56
CA THR A 170 -17.37 -10.11 -5.11
C THR A 170 -15.89 -10.32 -4.85
N LEU A 171 -15.31 -9.41 -4.07
CA LEU A 171 -13.91 -9.45 -3.66
C LEU A 171 -13.75 -10.21 -2.34
N HIS A 172 -14.64 -9.92 -1.39
CA HIS A 172 -14.64 -10.49 -0.04
C HIS A 172 -16.06 -10.81 0.40
N ASN A 173 -16.25 -11.94 1.07
CA ASN A 173 -17.56 -12.36 1.55
C ASN A 173 -17.46 -13.00 2.93
N ARG A 174 -17.49 -12.15 3.96
CA ARG A 174 -17.62 -12.54 5.37
C ARG A 174 -16.60 -13.60 5.82
N SER A 175 -15.43 -13.62 5.20
CA SER A 175 -14.34 -14.52 5.54
C SER A 175 -13.33 -13.82 6.46
N GLY A 176 -12.44 -14.57 7.08
CA GLY A 176 -11.40 -14.02 7.96
C GLY A 176 -11.80 -13.87 9.44
N GLY A 177 -13.09 -13.99 9.79
CA GLY A 177 -13.55 -13.97 11.19
C GLY A 177 -13.15 -12.68 11.90
N SER A 178 -12.59 -12.80 13.10
CA SER A 178 -12.17 -11.68 13.95
C SER A 178 -10.83 -11.04 13.54
N ALA A 179 -10.37 -11.24 12.31
CA ALA A 179 -9.18 -10.57 11.83
C ALA A 179 -9.49 -9.09 11.57
N ASP A 180 -8.50 -8.24 11.85
CA ASP A 180 -8.59 -6.81 11.58
C ASP A 180 -8.21 -6.50 10.13
N ASN A 181 -8.93 -5.54 9.55
CA ASN A 181 -8.63 -4.83 8.30
C ASN A 181 -8.57 -5.69 7.03
N ILE A 182 -8.95 -5.10 5.91
CA ILE A 182 -8.73 -5.69 4.59
C ILE A 182 -7.70 -4.81 3.88
N ILE A 183 -6.43 -5.19 3.98
CA ILE A 183 -5.30 -4.51 3.31
C ILE A 183 -4.69 -5.50 2.33
N ARG A 184 -5.23 -5.55 1.11
CA ARG A 184 -4.77 -6.48 0.06
C ARG A 184 -5.18 -6.01 -1.32
N THR A 185 -4.54 -6.60 -2.32
CA THR A 185 -4.90 -6.43 -3.74
C THR A 185 -5.67 -7.65 -4.24
N PHE A 186 -6.90 -7.43 -4.72
CA PHE A 186 -7.68 -8.45 -5.41
C PHE A 186 -7.34 -8.47 -6.90
N THR A 187 -7.59 -9.62 -7.55
CA THR A 187 -7.49 -9.77 -9.00
C THR A 187 -8.87 -10.17 -9.50
N VAL A 188 -9.42 -9.38 -10.42
CA VAL A 188 -10.76 -9.58 -10.98
C VAL A 188 -10.63 -9.86 -12.46
N ASN A 189 -11.33 -10.89 -12.93
CA ASN A 189 -11.54 -11.07 -14.36
C ASN A 189 -12.70 -10.18 -14.81
N ALA A 190 -12.36 -9.00 -15.34
CA ALA A 190 -13.33 -8.02 -15.81
C ALA A 190 -13.43 -7.98 -17.34
N SER A 191 -12.97 -9.01 -18.06
CA SER A 191 -12.92 -8.96 -19.54
C SER A 191 -14.28 -8.86 -20.23
N SER A 192 -15.37 -9.10 -19.50
CA SER A 192 -16.75 -8.81 -19.93
C SER A 192 -17.05 -7.32 -20.09
N GLU A 193 -16.30 -6.45 -19.41
CA GLU A 193 -16.53 -5.01 -19.39
C GLU A 193 -15.99 -4.37 -20.66
N ALA A 194 -16.82 -4.34 -21.70
CA ALA A 194 -16.48 -3.75 -23.01
C ALA A 194 -16.36 -2.21 -22.97
N ALA A 195 -16.99 -1.56 -21.99
CA ALA A 195 -16.94 -0.12 -21.78
C ALA A 195 -16.43 0.20 -20.35
N PRO A 196 -15.14 -0.01 -20.06
CA PRO A 196 -14.60 0.15 -18.70
C PRO A 196 -14.50 1.61 -18.25
N ASN A 197 -14.62 2.57 -19.17
CA ASN A 197 -14.65 3.99 -18.83
C ASN A 197 -16.01 4.36 -18.24
N GLY A 198 -15.99 4.98 -17.07
CA GLY A 198 -17.21 5.29 -16.32
C GLY A 198 -16.96 5.30 -14.83
N THR A 199 -18.03 5.31 -14.05
CA THR A 199 -17.94 5.28 -12.59
C THR A 199 -17.95 3.84 -12.11
N TRP A 200 -16.85 3.42 -11.51
CA TRP A 200 -16.77 2.19 -10.74
C TRP A 200 -17.02 2.48 -9.27
N LYS A 201 -17.49 1.49 -8.52
CA LYS A 201 -17.71 1.62 -7.07
C LYS A 201 -17.12 0.45 -6.31
N LEU A 202 -16.49 0.74 -5.18
CA LEU A 202 -16.30 -0.23 -4.12
C LEU A 202 -17.50 -0.14 -3.18
N ARG A 203 -18.27 -1.23 -3.10
CA ARG A 203 -19.41 -1.36 -2.21
C ARG A 203 -19.02 -2.26 -1.04
N VAL A 204 -19.17 -1.75 0.18
CA VAL A 204 -18.91 -2.49 1.40
C VAL A 204 -20.20 -2.55 2.22
N ASN A 205 -20.64 -3.76 2.52
CA ASN A 205 -21.76 -4.04 3.41
C ASN A 205 -21.21 -4.57 4.71
N ASP A 206 -21.47 -3.87 5.82
CA ASP A 206 -21.40 -4.50 7.13
C ASP A 206 -22.70 -5.28 7.36
N ASN A 207 -22.61 -6.54 7.75
CA ASN A 207 -23.77 -7.42 7.99
C ASN A 207 -23.80 -7.96 9.42
N ALA A 208 -23.17 -7.26 10.36
CA ALA A 208 -23.25 -7.52 11.78
C ALA A 208 -23.38 -6.22 12.58
N THR A 209 -23.46 -6.37 13.89
CA THR A 209 -23.47 -5.26 14.86
C THR A 209 -22.23 -5.33 15.73
N GLY A 210 -21.70 -4.18 16.14
CA GLY A 210 -20.66 -4.06 17.16
C GLY A 210 -19.36 -3.48 16.64
N ASP A 211 -19.09 -3.61 15.34
CA ASP A 211 -17.84 -3.20 14.70
C ASP A 211 -18.16 -2.24 13.56
N THR A 212 -17.51 -1.07 13.59
CA THR A 212 -17.59 -0.08 12.51
C THR A 212 -16.20 0.21 11.96
N GLY A 213 -16.14 0.86 10.80
CA GLY A 213 -14.88 1.25 10.24
C GLY A 213 -15.00 2.17 9.05
N LYS A 214 -14.06 2.04 8.11
CA LYS A 214 -14.04 2.87 6.91
C LYS A 214 -13.32 2.21 5.76
N ILE A 215 -13.77 2.54 4.55
CA ILE A 215 -12.94 2.47 3.35
C ILE A 215 -11.95 3.63 3.47
N ASP A 216 -10.68 3.33 3.69
CA ASP A 216 -9.61 4.32 3.83
C ASP A 216 -9.07 4.70 2.45
N SER A 217 -8.78 3.70 1.62
CA SER A 217 -8.48 3.91 0.21
C SER A 217 -8.74 2.67 -0.64
N TRP A 218 -8.93 2.87 -1.95
CA TRP A 218 -8.95 1.79 -2.92
C TRP A 218 -8.64 2.30 -4.32
N ALA A 219 -8.29 1.38 -5.22
CA ALA A 219 -7.98 1.70 -6.61
C ALA A 219 -8.42 0.63 -7.60
N LEU A 220 -8.45 1.01 -8.86
CA LEU A 220 -8.49 0.14 -10.03
C LEU A 220 -7.22 0.32 -10.84
N GLN A 221 -6.61 -0.79 -11.22
CA GLN A 221 -5.39 -0.82 -12.00
C GLN A 221 -5.60 -1.75 -13.20
N PHE A 222 -5.84 -1.11 -14.35
CA PHE A 222 -6.09 -1.71 -15.67
C PHE A 222 -4.78 -2.05 -16.36
#